data_AF-A0A0C3QSH0-F1
#
_entry.id   AF-A0A0C3QSH0-F1
#
_cell.length_a   1.000
_cell.length_b   1.000
_cell.length_c   1.000
_cell.angle_alpha   90.00
_cell.angle_beta   90.00
_cell.angle_gamma   90.00
#
_symmetry.space_group_name_H-M   'P 1'
#
loop_
_entity.id
_entity.type
_entity.pdbx_description
1 polymer ?
#
loop_
_entity_poly.entity_id
_entity_poly.type
_entity_poly.pdbx_seq_one_letter_code
_entity_poly.pdbx_strand_id
1 'polypeptide(L)'
;MSPPSKSQKPCASTHDERERWRHEIRRAMQDQAQKQEIAKQEFVRAMQGQEQERLMRENYLRHQAPRMVKASWDLYESRWNQLTTLAPPKENSLRFVDIPWPSMEPLPTPTETRSPSSKYKTLPPSALQIASVLNQKAIGNFLLSPYHSEGKSGKSRLRAALLRFHPDKVRPWMSLIQESERNAVIMGVEIVVRCLNEEAKSA
;
A
#
# COMPACT_ATOMS: atom_id res chain seq x y z
N MET A 1 43.06 45.58 82.85
CA MET A 1 42.50 46.10 81.57
C MET A 1 42.31 44.92 80.65
N SER A 2 41.05 44.67 80.28
CA SER A 2 40.55 43.42 79.70
C SER A 2 40.90 43.25 78.22
N PRO A 3 41.16 42.02 77.77
CA PRO A 3 40.69 41.52 76.48
C PRO A 3 39.51 40.57 76.75
N PRO A 4 38.37 40.70 76.05
CA PRO A 4 38.20 39.76 74.93
C PRO A 4 37.21 40.23 73.85
N SER A 5 37.42 39.77 72.62
CA SER A 5 36.29 39.34 71.78
C SER A 5 36.77 38.26 70.83
N LYS A 6 36.61 37.01 71.26
CA LYS A 6 36.73 35.83 70.42
C LYS A 6 35.34 35.44 69.94
N SER A 7 35.32 35.03 68.68
CA SER A 7 34.44 34.00 68.13
C SER A 7 33.02 34.43 67.77
N GLN A 8 32.88 34.93 66.54
CA GLN A 8 31.80 34.48 65.67
C GLN A 8 31.77 32.94 65.65
N LYS A 9 30.66 32.35 66.10
CA LYS A 9 30.31 30.96 65.80
C LYS A 9 29.53 30.95 64.49
N PRO A 10 30.02 30.37 63.39
CA PRO A 10 29.13 29.76 62.42
C PRO A 10 28.83 28.31 62.88
N CYS A 11 28.00 27.59 62.15
CA CYS A 11 27.90 26.12 62.18
C CYS A 11 26.71 25.53 62.98
N ALA A 12 25.49 25.85 62.52
CA ALA A 12 24.34 24.92 62.59
C ALA A 12 23.67 24.80 61.21
N SER A 13 23.69 25.88 60.41
CA SER A 13 23.22 25.89 59.01
C SER A 13 23.95 24.91 58.09
N THR A 14 25.24 24.67 58.32
CA THR A 14 26.11 23.89 57.42
C THR A 14 25.88 22.37 57.46
N HIS A 15 25.39 21.80 58.56
CA HIS A 15 25.12 20.36 58.64
C HIS A 15 23.80 20.03 57.91
N ASP A 16 22.74 20.76 58.23
CA ASP A 16 21.42 20.60 57.59
C ASP A 16 21.45 20.94 56.10
N GLU A 17 22.25 21.93 55.68
CA GLU A 17 22.52 22.21 54.27
C GLU A 17 23.26 21.06 53.58
N ARG A 18 24.24 20.43 54.23
CA ARG A 18 24.95 19.26 53.68
C ARG A 18 24.04 18.03 53.58
N GLU A 19 23.13 17.82 54.52
CA GLU A 19 22.18 16.71 54.46
C GLU A 19 21.13 16.92 53.38
N ARG A 20 20.60 18.13 53.24
CA ARG A 20 19.70 18.50 52.13
C ARG A 20 20.38 18.31 50.78
N TRP A 21 21.61 18.78 50.64
CA TRP A 21 22.41 18.58 49.43
C TRP A 21 22.65 17.10 49.12
N ARG A 22 22.98 16.27 50.12
CA ARG A 22 23.13 14.81 49.96
C ARG A 22 21.83 14.14 49.51
N HIS A 23 20.69 14.53 50.07
CA HIS A 23 19.39 14.00 49.70
C HIS A 23 18.99 14.42 48.28
N GLU A 24 19.30 15.65 47.88
CA GLU A 24 19.07 16.17 46.53
C GLU A 24 19.93 15.46 45.49
N ILE A 25 21.23 15.28 45.74
CA ILE A 25 22.13 14.49 44.90
C ILE A 25 21.60 13.06 44.74
N ARG A 26 21.13 12.42 45.83
CA ARG A 26 20.59 11.05 45.77
C ARG A 26 19.34 10.96 44.90
N ARG A 27 18.40 11.92 45.04
CA ARG A 27 17.20 11.99 44.19
C ARG A 27 17.59 12.21 42.72
N ALA A 28 18.49 13.15 42.43
CA ALA A 28 18.97 13.38 41.07
C ALA A 28 19.63 12.13 40.45
N MET A 29 20.42 11.38 41.23
CA MET A 29 21.00 10.11 40.79
C MET A 29 19.94 9.05 40.51
N GLN A 30 18.90 8.96 41.35
CA GLN A 30 17.77 8.03 41.15
C GLN A 30 16.96 8.38 39.90
N ASP A 31 16.63 9.66 39.71
CA ASP A 31 15.91 10.16 38.55
C ASP A 31 16.71 9.90 37.26
N GLN A 32 18.03 10.12 37.29
CA GLN A 32 18.90 9.85 36.14
C GLN A 32 18.96 8.35 35.83
N ALA A 33 19.07 7.49 36.85
CA ALA A 33 19.05 6.03 36.67
C ALA A 33 17.71 5.54 36.11
N GLN A 34 16.58 6.06 36.61
CA GLN A 34 15.25 5.73 36.09
C GLN A 34 15.08 6.19 34.65
N LYS A 35 15.52 7.41 34.32
CA LYS A 35 15.50 7.93 32.94
C LYS A 35 16.33 7.07 31.99
N GLN A 36 17.52 6.64 32.41
CA GLN A 36 18.37 5.74 31.62
C GLN A 36 17.71 4.38 31.40
N GLU A 37 17.08 3.82 32.42
CA GLU A 37 16.40 2.53 32.32
C GLU A 37 15.18 2.61 31.39
N ILE A 38 14.36 3.65 31.51
CA ILE A 38 13.23 3.89 30.59
C ILE A 38 13.74 4.04 29.15
N ALA A 39 14.74 4.90 28.92
CA ALA A 39 15.31 5.10 27.59
C ALA A 39 15.87 3.79 27.00
N LYS A 40 16.51 2.95 27.82
CA LYS A 40 17.01 1.64 27.42
C LYS A 40 15.87 0.68 27.06
N GLN A 41 14.80 0.66 27.85
CA GLN A 41 13.62 -0.17 27.59
C GLN A 41 12.89 0.26 26.32
N GLU A 42 12.73 1.56 26.10
CA GLU A 42 12.15 2.12 24.88
C GLU A 42 12.99 1.79 23.65
N PHE A 43 14.31 1.91 23.75
CA PHE A 43 15.23 1.52 22.68
C PHE A 43 15.11 0.03 22.33
N VAL A 44 15.08 -0.86 23.33
CA VAL A 44 14.90 -2.30 23.12
C VAL A 44 13.54 -2.59 22.48
N ARG A 45 12.45 -1.95 22.95
CA ARG A 45 11.12 -2.12 22.36
C ARG A 45 11.07 -1.64 20.92
N ALA A 46 11.68 -0.49 20.61
CA ALA A 46 11.76 0.03 19.24
C ALA A 46 12.55 -0.91 18.33
N MET A 47 13.69 -1.42 18.78
CA MET A 47 14.50 -2.40 18.04
C MET A 47 13.75 -3.72 17.80
N GLN A 48 13.06 -4.24 18.83
CA GLN A 48 12.23 -5.45 18.68
C GLN A 48 11.05 -5.22 17.74
N GLY A 49 10.41 -4.05 17.80
CA GLY A 49 9.34 -3.67 16.87
C GLY A 49 9.82 -3.64 15.42
N GLN A 50 10.98 -3.01 15.15
CA GLN A 50 11.57 -2.99 13.81
C GLN A 50 11.94 -4.39 13.31
N GLU A 51 12.52 -5.23 14.16
CA GLU A 51 12.88 -6.60 13.78
C GLU A 51 11.63 -7.44 13.48
N GLN A 52 10.59 -7.34 14.31
CA GLN A 52 9.32 -8.01 14.06
C GLN A 52 8.67 -7.56 12.75
N GLU A 53 8.68 -6.25 12.46
CA GLU A 53 8.17 -5.71 11.20
C GLU A 53 8.97 -6.25 9.99
N ARG A 54 10.30 -6.30 10.11
CA ARG A 54 11.17 -6.87 9.07
C ARG A 54 10.83 -8.34 8.80
N LEU A 55 10.71 -9.15 9.86
CA LEU A 55 10.36 -10.57 9.76
C LEU A 55 8.96 -10.78 9.18
N MET A 56 7.97 -9.98 9.60
CA MET A 56 6.61 -10.02 9.04
C MET A 56 6.62 -9.70 7.55
N ARG A 57 7.35 -8.65 7.14
CA ARG A 57 7.49 -8.26 5.73
C ARG A 57 8.17 -9.34 4.91
N GLU A 58 9.24 -9.94 5.42
CA GLU A 58 9.95 -11.03 4.76
C GLU A 58 9.04 -12.25 4.58
N ASN A 59 8.34 -12.66 5.64
CA ASN A 59 7.40 -13.77 5.61
C ASN A 59 6.26 -13.52 4.61
N TYR A 60 5.71 -12.29 4.60
CA TYR A 60 4.71 -11.86 3.63
C TYR A 60 5.21 -12.02 2.19
N LEU A 61 6.40 -11.49 1.88
CA LEU A 61 7.01 -11.58 0.56
C LEU A 61 7.29 -13.02 0.14
N ARG A 62 7.71 -13.87 1.09
CA ARG A 62 8.08 -15.27 0.83
C ARG A 62 6.88 -16.17 0.62
N HIS A 63 5.78 -15.95 1.32
CA HIS A 63 4.68 -16.93 1.39
C HIS A 63 3.35 -16.40 0.86
N GLN A 64 3.00 -15.15 1.16
CA GLN A 64 1.71 -14.60 0.78
C GLN A 64 1.74 -13.95 -0.61
N ALA A 65 2.77 -13.15 -0.90
CA ALA A 65 2.86 -12.44 -2.18
C ALA A 65 2.78 -13.37 -3.42
N PRO A 66 3.46 -14.54 -3.47
CA PRO A 66 3.33 -15.45 -4.61
C PRO A 66 1.93 -16.00 -4.78
N ARG A 67 1.28 -16.38 -3.67
CA ARG A 67 -0.08 -16.93 -3.67
C ARG A 67 -1.10 -15.90 -4.13
N MET A 68 -0.97 -14.67 -3.66
CA MET A 68 -1.87 -13.57 -4.03
C MET A 68 -1.74 -13.24 -5.52
N VAL A 69 -0.51 -13.07 -6.03
CA VAL A 69 -0.30 -12.79 -7.45
C VAL A 69 -0.87 -13.91 -8.33
N LYS A 70 -0.60 -15.16 -7.99
CA LYS A 70 -1.10 -16.32 -8.75
C LYS A 70 -2.63 -16.35 -8.77
N ALA A 71 -3.27 -16.16 -7.63
CA ALA A 71 -4.73 -16.11 -7.55
C ALA A 71 -5.32 -14.97 -8.39
N SER A 72 -4.74 -13.76 -8.33
CA SER A 72 -5.16 -12.63 -9.16
C SER A 72 -4.97 -12.92 -10.65
N TRP A 73 -3.88 -13.60 -11.03
CA TRP A 73 -3.60 -13.99 -12.41
C TRP A 73 -4.61 -15.02 -12.94
N ASP A 74 -4.91 -16.04 -12.15
CA ASP A 74 -5.86 -17.09 -12.53
C ASP A 74 -7.27 -16.50 -12.73
N LEU A 75 -7.67 -15.55 -11.86
CA LEU A 75 -8.91 -14.80 -12.02
C LEU A 75 -8.91 -13.94 -13.30
N TYR A 76 -7.81 -13.24 -13.57
CA TYR A 76 -7.63 -12.44 -14.79
C TYR A 76 -7.78 -13.29 -16.06
N GLU A 77 -7.10 -14.44 -16.14
CA GLU A 77 -7.21 -15.34 -17.31
C GLU A 77 -8.61 -15.96 -17.42
N SER A 78 -9.22 -16.36 -16.29
CA SER A 78 -10.59 -16.89 -16.28
C SER A 78 -11.60 -15.89 -16.84
N ARG A 79 -11.50 -14.62 -16.44
CA ARG A 79 -12.36 -13.55 -16.97
C ARG A 79 -12.11 -13.28 -18.46
N TRP A 80 -10.85 -13.33 -18.91
CA TRP A 80 -10.52 -13.24 -20.33
C TRP A 80 -11.16 -14.37 -21.15
N ASN A 81 -11.09 -15.59 -20.65
CA ASN A 81 -11.69 -16.76 -21.30
C ASN A 81 -13.22 -16.63 -21.37
N GLN A 82 -13.86 -16.10 -20.32
CA GLN A 82 -15.31 -15.84 -20.32
C GLN A 82 -15.71 -14.83 -21.40
N LEU A 83 -15.00 -13.71 -21.50
CA LEU A 83 -15.29 -12.66 -22.49
C LEU A 83 -15.07 -13.10 -23.93
N THR A 84 -14.12 -14.00 -24.18
CA THR A 84 -13.68 -14.34 -25.55
C THR A 84 -14.21 -15.66 -26.08
N THR A 85 -14.49 -16.64 -25.22
CA THR A 85 -14.68 -18.04 -25.64
C THR A 85 -16.01 -18.63 -25.19
N LEU A 86 -16.43 -18.40 -23.95
CA LEU A 86 -17.52 -19.19 -23.35
C LEU A 86 -18.93 -18.62 -23.60
N ALA A 87 -19.07 -17.30 -23.66
CA ALA A 87 -20.32 -16.65 -24.09
C ALA A 87 -20.02 -15.17 -24.35
N PRO A 88 -19.95 -14.71 -25.62
CA PRO A 88 -19.85 -13.29 -25.86
C PRO A 88 -21.05 -12.60 -25.20
N PRO A 89 -20.82 -11.54 -24.42
CA PRO A 89 -21.88 -10.85 -23.72
C PRO A 89 -22.91 -10.31 -24.71
N LYS A 90 -24.13 -10.10 -24.22
CA LYS A 90 -25.15 -9.42 -25.03
C LYS A 90 -24.71 -7.97 -25.26
N GLU A 91 -25.21 -7.39 -26.34
CA GLU A 91 -24.99 -5.98 -26.62
C GLU A 91 -25.41 -5.13 -25.41
N ASN A 92 -24.62 -4.10 -25.09
CA ASN A 92 -24.85 -3.19 -23.96
C ASN A 92 -24.92 -3.87 -22.56
N SER A 93 -24.37 -5.08 -22.36
CA SER A 93 -24.40 -5.75 -21.04
C SER A 93 -23.10 -5.65 -20.23
N LEU A 94 -21.96 -5.38 -20.87
CA LEU A 94 -20.67 -5.30 -20.17
C LEU A 94 -20.46 -3.96 -19.50
N ARG A 95 -19.83 -4.01 -18.34
CA ARG A 95 -19.37 -2.85 -17.58
C ARG A 95 -17.85 -2.75 -17.53
N PHE A 96 -17.35 -1.59 -17.16
CA PHE A 96 -15.94 -1.32 -16.93
C PHE A 96 -15.32 -2.32 -15.95
N VAL A 97 -16.04 -2.68 -14.89
CA VAL A 97 -15.59 -3.64 -13.87
C VAL A 97 -15.53 -5.09 -14.36
N ASP A 98 -16.25 -5.41 -15.44
CA ASP A 98 -16.29 -6.76 -16.01
C ASP A 98 -15.08 -7.00 -16.94
N ILE A 99 -14.40 -5.94 -17.38
CA ILE A 99 -13.19 -6.04 -18.18
C ILE A 99 -12.02 -6.52 -17.30
N PRO A 100 -11.20 -7.49 -17.74
CA PRO A 100 -10.17 -8.08 -16.93
C PRO A 100 -8.92 -7.22 -17.05
N TRP A 101 -8.87 -6.14 -16.29
CA TRP A 101 -7.74 -5.23 -16.27
C TRP A 101 -6.50 -5.89 -15.63
N PRO A 102 -5.29 -5.56 -16.09
CA PRO A 102 -4.06 -6.17 -15.59
C PRO A 102 -3.62 -5.53 -14.25
N SER A 103 -4.38 -5.77 -13.19
CA SER A 103 -4.11 -5.30 -11.84
C SER A 103 -4.36 -6.39 -10.80
N MET A 104 -3.62 -6.35 -9.69
CA MET A 104 -3.88 -7.19 -8.52
C MET A 104 -5.05 -6.69 -7.69
N GLU A 105 -5.28 -5.37 -7.72
CA GLU A 105 -6.28 -4.73 -6.90
C GLU A 105 -7.65 -4.85 -7.57
N PRO A 106 -8.69 -5.31 -6.85
CA PRO A 106 -10.05 -5.23 -7.37
C PRO A 106 -10.35 -3.78 -7.69
N LEU A 107 -10.81 -3.51 -8.91
CA LEU A 107 -11.16 -2.14 -9.27
C LEU A 107 -12.22 -1.62 -8.30
N PRO A 108 -12.17 -0.33 -7.93
CA PRO A 108 -13.21 0.28 -7.13
C PRO A 108 -14.53 0.00 -7.82
N THR A 109 -15.35 -0.80 -7.16
CA THR A 109 -16.73 -0.97 -7.57
C THR A 109 -17.35 0.42 -7.56
N PRO A 110 -18.14 0.79 -8.59
CA PRO A 110 -18.86 2.05 -8.56
C PRO A 110 -19.59 2.10 -7.22
N THR A 111 -19.27 3.10 -6.41
CA THR A 111 -19.84 3.30 -5.09
C THR A 111 -21.35 3.27 -5.25
N GLU A 112 -21.98 2.19 -4.81
CA GLU A 112 -23.40 2.21 -4.51
C GLU A 112 -23.54 3.25 -3.41
N THR A 113 -23.84 4.48 -3.80
CA THR A 113 -24.49 5.41 -2.88
C THR A 113 -25.79 4.72 -2.52
N ARG A 114 -25.75 3.94 -1.43
CA ARG A 114 -26.83 3.10 -0.91
C ARG A 114 -27.92 4.01 -0.37
N SER A 115 -28.57 4.72 -1.28
CA SER A 115 -29.80 5.43 -1.03
C SER A 115 -30.91 4.45 -1.41
N PRO A 116 -31.70 3.95 -0.45
CA PRO A 116 -32.69 2.89 -0.67
C PRO A 116 -33.85 3.29 -1.59
N SER A 117 -33.89 4.52 -2.13
CA SER A 117 -34.87 4.98 -3.14
C SER A 117 -34.27 5.21 -4.54
N SER A 118 -32.97 4.93 -4.73
CA SER A 118 -32.25 5.27 -5.96
C SER A 118 -32.65 4.37 -7.13
N LYS A 119 -33.59 4.85 -7.95
CA LYS A 119 -33.80 4.41 -9.35
C LYS A 119 -32.63 4.81 -10.28
N TYR A 120 -31.51 5.29 -9.73
CA TYR A 120 -30.45 5.92 -10.50
C TYR A 120 -29.37 4.90 -10.90
N LYS A 121 -29.07 4.96 -12.20
CA LYS A 121 -28.05 4.26 -12.98
C LYS A 121 -26.71 4.19 -12.23
N THR A 122 -26.10 3.02 -12.17
CA THR A 122 -24.71 2.85 -11.71
C THR A 122 -23.81 3.82 -12.50
N LEU A 123 -23.10 4.71 -11.80
CA LEU A 123 -22.20 5.66 -12.44
C LEU A 123 -20.87 4.98 -12.74
N PRO A 124 -20.25 5.27 -13.90
CA PRO A 124 -18.91 4.77 -14.21
C PRO A 124 -17.87 5.32 -13.21
N PRO A 125 -16.76 4.60 -12.99
CA PRO A 125 -15.66 5.10 -12.16
C PRO A 125 -15.06 6.38 -12.77
N SER A 126 -14.64 7.30 -11.90
CA SER A 126 -14.02 8.56 -12.33
C SER A 126 -12.61 8.34 -12.87
N ALA A 127 -12.11 9.26 -13.69
CA ALA A 127 -10.76 9.18 -14.26
C ALA A 127 -9.66 9.07 -13.18
N LEU A 128 -9.83 9.72 -12.03
CA LEU A 128 -8.90 9.62 -10.90
C LEU A 128 -8.89 8.22 -10.27
N GLN A 129 -10.07 7.61 -10.13
CA GLN A 129 -10.21 6.23 -9.61
C GLN A 129 -9.62 5.20 -10.59
N ILE A 130 -9.79 5.43 -11.89
CA ILE A 130 -9.21 4.57 -12.91
C ILE A 130 -7.68 4.69 -12.86
N ALA A 131 -7.14 5.91 -12.84
CA ALA A 131 -5.69 6.15 -12.84
C ALA A 131 -5.00 5.66 -11.55
N SER A 132 -5.70 5.62 -10.41
CA SER A 132 -5.11 5.10 -9.17
C SER A 132 -4.87 3.59 -9.25
N VAL A 133 -5.80 2.83 -9.84
CA VAL A 133 -5.69 1.37 -9.96
C VAL A 133 -4.90 0.94 -11.19
N LEU A 134 -5.13 1.61 -12.32
CA LEU A 134 -4.42 1.35 -13.57
C LEU A 134 -3.25 2.32 -13.68
N ASN A 135 -2.13 1.96 -13.05
CA ASN A 135 -0.89 2.72 -13.15
C ASN A 135 0.27 1.81 -13.54
N GLN A 136 1.36 2.42 -14.01
CA GLN A 136 2.52 1.70 -14.53
C GLN A 136 3.07 0.68 -13.54
N LYS A 137 3.24 1.10 -12.27
CA LYS A 137 3.78 0.22 -11.22
C LYS A 137 2.84 -0.95 -10.93
N ALA A 138 1.54 -0.72 -10.85
CA ALA A 138 0.55 -1.78 -10.62
C ALA A 138 0.54 -2.80 -11.77
N ILE A 139 0.52 -2.32 -13.02
CA ILE A 139 0.49 -3.15 -14.22
C ILE A 139 1.80 -3.92 -14.38
N GLY A 140 2.94 -3.25 -14.22
CA GLY A 140 4.27 -3.89 -14.28
C GLY A 140 4.43 -4.97 -13.22
N ASN A 141 4.12 -4.66 -11.95
CA ASN A 141 4.16 -5.63 -10.86
C ASN A 141 3.23 -6.82 -11.10
N PHE A 142 2.07 -6.62 -11.73
CA PHE A 142 1.14 -7.69 -12.02
C PHE A 142 1.61 -8.57 -13.18
N LEU A 143 1.98 -7.98 -14.33
CA LEU A 143 2.30 -8.73 -15.56
C LEU A 143 3.71 -9.32 -15.58
N LEU A 144 4.67 -8.67 -14.92
CA LEU A 144 6.07 -9.08 -14.91
C LEU A 144 6.43 -9.92 -13.68
N SER A 145 5.48 -10.18 -12.79
CA SER A 145 5.75 -10.97 -11.59
C SER A 145 6.25 -12.37 -11.94
N PRO A 146 7.25 -12.91 -11.24
CA PRO A 146 7.73 -14.26 -11.47
C PRO A 146 6.74 -15.35 -11.01
N TYR A 147 5.66 -14.97 -10.32
CA TYR A 147 4.75 -15.91 -9.64
C TYR A 147 3.58 -16.39 -10.51
N HIS A 148 3.56 -16.05 -11.80
CA HIS A 148 2.56 -16.52 -12.76
C HIS A 148 3.20 -16.78 -14.12
N SER A 149 2.52 -17.57 -14.97
CA SER A 149 2.96 -17.85 -16.34
C SER A 149 4.42 -18.33 -16.42
N GLU A 150 4.76 -19.32 -15.60
CA GLU A 150 6.09 -19.93 -15.54
C GLU A 150 6.59 -20.32 -16.95
N GLY A 151 7.85 -20.01 -17.26
CA GLY A 151 8.45 -20.25 -18.57
C GLY A 151 8.21 -19.17 -19.64
N LYS A 152 7.34 -18.17 -19.40
CA LYS A 152 7.18 -17.03 -20.32
C LYS A 152 8.05 -15.84 -19.93
N SER A 153 8.82 -15.33 -20.88
CA SER A 153 9.61 -14.10 -20.68
C SER A 153 8.71 -12.89 -20.42
N GLY A 154 9.21 -11.91 -19.66
CA GLY A 154 8.48 -10.66 -19.40
C GLY A 154 8.08 -9.96 -20.71
N LYS A 155 8.99 -9.92 -21.69
CA LYS A 155 8.72 -9.39 -23.05
C LYS A 155 7.56 -10.11 -23.73
N SER A 156 7.48 -11.44 -23.62
CA SER A 156 6.35 -12.20 -24.18
C SER A 156 5.03 -11.86 -23.49
N ARG A 157 5.04 -11.66 -22.18
CA ARG A 157 3.85 -11.32 -21.39
C ARG A 157 3.35 -9.92 -21.71
N LEU A 158 4.24 -8.94 -21.83
CA LEU A 158 3.91 -7.58 -22.26
C LEU A 158 3.32 -7.56 -23.67
N ARG A 159 3.92 -8.28 -24.63
CA ARG A 159 3.38 -8.40 -25.99
C ARG A 159 1.99 -9.01 -26.01
N ALA A 160 1.75 -10.08 -25.24
CA ALA A 160 0.44 -10.71 -25.14
C ALA A 160 -0.61 -9.73 -24.57
N ALA A 161 -0.26 -8.97 -23.54
CA ALA A 161 -1.13 -7.94 -22.97
C ALA A 161 -1.41 -6.81 -23.96
N LEU A 162 -0.39 -6.32 -24.68
CA LEU A 162 -0.55 -5.29 -25.73
C LEU A 162 -1.51 -5.74 -26.82
N LEU A 163 -1.42 -7.00 -27.25
CA LEU A 163 -2.34 -7.55 -28.25
C LEU A 163 -3.79 -7.64 -27.75
N ARG A 164 -4.01 -7.88 -26.45
CA ARG A 164 -5.35 -7.91 -25.84
C ARG A 164 -5.96 -6.51 -25.73
N PHE A 165 -5.16 -5.52 -25.35
CA PHE A 165 -5.62 -4.13 -25.11
C PHE A 165 -5.40 -3.20 -26.31
N HIS A 166 -4.95 -3.69 -27.46
CA HIS A 166 -4.76 -2.86 -28.64
C HIS A 166 -6.10 -2.21 -29.04
N PRO A 167 -6.16 -0.89 -29.31
CA PRO A 167 -7.42 -0.19 -29.58
C PRO A 167 -8.26 -0.86 -30.68
N ASP A 168 -7.64 -1.37 -31.75
CA ASP A 168 -8.36 -2.09 -32.81
C ASP A 168 -9.04 -3.38 -32.35
N LYS A 169 -8.52 -4.05 -31.32
CA LYS A 169 -9.13 -5.26 -30.74
C LYS A 169 -10.23 -4.93 -29.74
N VAL A 170 -10.18 -3.75 -29.14
CA VAL A 170 -11.20 -3.26 -28.19
C VAL A 170 -12.39 -2.63 -28.93
N ARG A 171 -12.20 -2.10 -30.15
CA ARG A 171 -13.30 -1.52 -30.96
C ARG A 171 -14.55 -2.42 -31.06
N PRO A 172 -14.45 -3.73 -31.36
CA PRO A 172 -15.60 -4.63 -31.38
C PRO A 172 -16.32 -4.78 -30.01
N TRP A 173 -15.63 -4.56 -28.89
CA TRP A 173 -16.26 -4.64 -27.57
C TRP A 173 -17.09 -3.41 -27.24
N MET A 174 -16.92 -2.30 -27.96
CA MET A 174 -17.66 -1.07 -27.67
C MET A 174 -19.17 -1.25 -27.79
N SER A 175 -19.66 -2.13 -28.67
CA SER A 175 -21.10 -2.46 -28.73
C SER A 175 -21.54 -3.30 -27.53
N LEU A 176 -20.67 -4.14 -27.00
CA LEU A 176 -20.96 -4.99 -25.84
C LEU A 176 -21.00 -4.19 -24.52
N ILE A 177 -20.27 -3.07 -24.47
CA ILE A 177 -20.16 -2.21 -23.28
C ILE A 177 -21.33 -1.25 -23.21
N GLN A 178 -21.90 -1.12 -22.01
CA GLN A 178 -22.89 -0.11 -21.66
C GLN A 178 -22.45 1.28 -22.12
N GLU A 179 -23.31 1.97 -22.85
CA GLU A 179 -23.05 3.32 -23.38
C GLU A 179 -22.50 4.31 -22.34
N SER A 180 -23.00 4.27 -21.10
CA SER A 180 -22.55 5.14 -20.01
C SER A 180 -21.11 4.86 -19.57
N GLU A 181 -20.56 3.68 -19.85
CA GLU A 181 -19.25 3.26 -19.40
C GLU A 181 -18.20 3.19 -20.51
N ARG A 182 -18.60 3.36 -21.78
CA ARG A 182 -17.69 3.32 -22.94
C ARG A 182 -16.51 4.29 -22.77
N ASN A 183 -16.75 5.51 -22.29
CA ASN A 183 -15.68 6.48 -22.08
C ASN A 183 -14.69 6.03 -20.99
N ALA A 184 -15.19 5.47 -19.89
CA ALA A 184 -14.33 4.91 -18.84
C ALA A 184 -13.46 3.76 -19.38
N VAL A 185 -14.03 2.89 -20.20
CA VAL A 185 -13.29 1.78 -20.83
C VAL A 185 -12.22 2.30 -21.78
N ILE A 186 -12.54 3.27 -22.65
CA ILE A 186 -11.57 3.87 -23.57
C ILE A 186 -10.38 4.46 -22.79
N MET A 187 -10.65 5.26 -21.77
CA MET A 187 -9.61 5.82 -20.90
C MET A 187 -8.77 4.71 -20.23
N GLY A 188 -9.41 3.67 -19.70
CA GLY A 188 -8.72 2.55 -19.08
C GLY A 188 -7.79 1.82 -20.06
N VAL A 189 -8.25 1.58 -21.30
CA VAL A 189 -7.46 0.97 -22.37
C VAL A 189 -6.27 1.84 -22.73
N GLU A 190 -6.47 3.14 -22.93
CA GLU A 190 -5.38 4.08 -23.25
C GLU A 190 -4.31 4.11 -22.17
N ILE A 191 -4.72 4.13 -20.90
CA ILE A 191 -3.81 4.09 -19.76
C ILE A 191 -3.01 2.78 -19.77
N VAL A 192 -3.67 1.63 -19.94
CA VAL A 192 -3.01 0.32 -19.98
C VAL A 192 -2.01 0.24 -21.12
N VAL A 193 -2.40 0.62 -22.34
CA VAL A 193 -1.51 0.60 -23.51
C VAL A 193 -0.30 1.50 -23.30
N ARG A 194 -0.50 2.71 -22.75
CA ARG A 194 0.61 3.61 -22.40
C ARG A 194 1.56 2.94 -21.40
N CYS A 195 1.05 2.40 -20.30
CA CYS A 195 1.87 1.73 -19.29
C CYS A 195 2.63 0.53 -19.86
N LEU A 196 1.97 -0.30 -20.67
CA LEU A 196 2.60 -1.45 -21.32
C LEU A 196 3.74 -1.05 -22.26
N ASN A 197 3.59 0.05 -22.99
CA ASN A 197 4.63 0.57 -23.86
C ASN A 197 5.85 1.08 -23.05
N GLU A 198 5.62 1.74 -21.91
CA GLU A 198 6.72 2.18 -21.04
C GLU A 198 7.47 0.99 -20.41
N GLU A 199 6.75 -0.04 -19.96
CA GLU A 199 7.35 -1.28 -19.47
C GLU A 199 8.14 -2.00 -20.57
N ALA A 200 7.62 -2.02 -21.80
CA ALA A 200 8.29 -2.67 -22.94
C ALA A 200 9.56 -1.92 -23.39
N LYS A 201 9.61 -0.60 -23.25
CA LYS A 201 10.84 0.20 -23.50
C LYS A 201 11.89 -0.01 -22.42
N SER A 202 11.46 -0.30 -21.20
CA SER A 202 12.33 -0.46 -20.03
C SER A 202 12.89 -1.88 -19.85
N ALA A 203 12.44 -2.86 -20.66
CA ALA A 203 12.76 -4.29 -20.56
C ALA A 203 13.70 -4.79 -21.66
#